data_AF-A0A838FLI7-F1
#
_entry.id   AF-A0A838FLI7-F1
#
_cell.length_a   1.000
_cell.length_b   1.000
_cell.length_c   1.000
_cell.angle_alpha   90.00
_cell.angle_beta   90.00
_cell.angle_gamma   90.00
#
_symmetry.space_group_name_H-M   'P 1'
#
loop_
_entity.id
_entity.type
_entity.pdbx_description
1 polymer ?
#
loop_
_entity_poly.entity_id
_entity_poly.type
_entity_poly.pdbx_seq_one_letter_code
_entity_poly.pdbx_strand_id
1 'polypeptide(L)'
;MHRTKVKVVEGVLDANDTLAEANRSDFERASVTVLNLMSAPGAGKTTLLERTFEGGLEGLRPGVLEGDVQGSMDADRLAAYHVPVTQLNTDPGFGGECHLDANMVRSALPSIAL
;
A
#
# COMPACT_ATOMS: atom_id res chain seq x y z
N MET A 1 -23.38 21.43 21.68
CA MET A 1 -22.13 20.83 21.17
C MET A 1 -22.19 19.34 21.47
N HIS A 2 -22.68 18.51 20.53
CA HIS A 2 -22.78 17.07 20.74
C HIS A 2 -21.40 16.43 20.52
N ARG A 3 -20.76 15.93 21.59
CA ARG A 3 -19.54 15.09 21.48
C ARG A 3 -19.97 13.66 21.22
N THR A 4 -19.93 13.22 19.97
CA THR A 4 -20.01 11.80 19.63
C THR A 4 -18.71 11.15 20.09
N LYS A 5 -18.77 10.28 21.10
CA LYS A 5 -17.65 9.42 21.48
C LYS A 5 -17.59 8.28 20.48
N VAL A 6 -16.63 8.33 19.56
CA VAL A 6 -16.29 7.20 18.70
C VAL A 6 -15.61 6.15 19.59
N LYS A 7 -16.21 4.96 19.67
CA LYS A 7 -15.65 3.83 20.41
C LYS A 7 -14.64 3.16 19.48
N VAL A 8 -13.37 3.56 19.59
CA VAL A 8 -12.28 2.84 18.91
C VAL A 8 -12.20 1.47 19.57
N VAL A 9 -12.31 0.39 18.78
CA VAL A 9 -12.13 -0.96 19.28
C VAL A 9 -10.62 -1.19 19.42
N GLU A 10 -10.07 -0.88 20.60
CA GLU A 10 -8.62 -0.94 20.90
C GLU A 10 -7.97 -2.27 20.46
N GLY A 11 -8.70 -3.39 20.48
CA GLY A 11 -8.20 -4.70 20.05
C GLY A 11 -7.96 -4.89 18.54
N VAL A 12 -8.59 -4.08 17.67
CA VAL A 12 -8.35 -4.17 16.21
C VAL A 12 -7.04 -3.48 15.83
N LEU A 13 -6.72 -2.35 16.48
CA LEU A 13 -5.45 -1.64 16.29
C LEU A 13 -4.27 -2.50 16.75
N ASP A 14 -4.40 -3.17 17.89
CA ASP A 14 -3.35 -4.04 18.43
C ASP A 14 -3.02 -5.22 17.50
N ALA A 15 -4.04 -5.80 16.86
CA ALA A 15 -3.86 -6.86 15.86
C ALA A 15 -3.19 -6.34 14.57
N ASN A 16 -3.61 -5.17 14.08
CA ASN A 16 -2.99 -4.54 12.91
C ASN A 16 -1.53 -4.17 13.17
N ASP A 17 -1.22 -3.61 14.35
CA ASP A 17 0.14 -3.22 14.72
C ASP A 17 1.05 -4.45 14.86
N THR A 18 0.54 -5.55 15.40
CA THR A 18 1.25 -6.84 15.44
C THR A 18 1.59 -7.34 14.03
N LEU A 19 0.64 -7.28 13.10
CA LEU A 19 0.90 -7.66 11.70
C LEU A 19 1.84 -6.67 10.99
N ALA A 20 1.73 -5.37 11.27
CA ALA A 20 2.61 -4.35 10.72
C ALA A 20 4.06 -4.57 11.17
N GLU A 21 4.28 -4.98 12.42
CA GLU A 21 5.61 -5.31 12.93
C GLU A 21 6.19 -6.56 12.28
N ALA A 22 5.37 -7.60 12.07
CA ALA A 22 5.77 -8.78 11.33
C ALA A 22 6.16 -8.41 9.88
N ASN A 23 5.37 -7.57 9.20
CA ASN A 23 5.69 -7.07 7.86
C ASN A 23 7.04 -6.34 7.85
N ARG A 24 7.26 -5.41 8.80
CA ARG A 24 8.54 -4.68 8.93
C ARG A 24 9.71 -5.63 9.09
N SER A 25 9.60 -6.62 9.97
CA SER A 25 10.63 -7.64 10.18
C SER A 25 10.93 -8.46 8.91
N ASP A 26 9.90 -8.75 8.11
CA ASP A 26 10.05 -9.46 6.84
C ASP A 26 10.77 -8.59 5.78
N PHE A 27 10.41 -7.32 5.66
CA PHE A 27 11.08 -6.36 4.77
C PHE A 27 12.54 -6.09 5.16
N GLU A 28 12.81 -5.91 6.47
CA GLU A 28 14.18 -5.72 6.98
C GLU A 28 15.07 -6.92 6.68
N ARG A 29 14.55 -8.14 6.90
CA ARG A 29 15.28 -9.37 6.59
C ARG A 29 15.59 -9.51 5.10
N ALA A 30 14.72 -8.99 4.24
CA ALA A 30 14.92 -8.94 2.80
C ALA A 30 15.76 -7.73 2.34
N SER A 31 16.17 -6.84 3.25
CA SER A 31 16.84 -5.57 2.92
C SER A 31 16.03 -4.69 1.96
N VAL A 32 14.70 -4.71 2.09
CA VAL A 32 13.77 -3.92 1.28
C VAL A 32 13.36 -2.65 2.05
N THR A 33 13.55 -1.49 1.42
CA THR A 33 13.01 -0.22 1.93
C THR A 33 11.58 -0.03 1.44
N VAL A 34 10.64 0.16 2.36
CA VAL A 34 9.21 0.33 2.04
C VAL A 34 8.77 1.75 2.36
N LEU A 35 8.03 2.36 1.42
CA LEU A 35 7.48 3.70 1.56
C LEU A 35 5.95 3.63 1.50
N ASN A 36 5.28 4.15 2.54
CA ASN A 36 3.83 4.31 2.54
C ASN A 36 3.46 5.72 2.04
N LEU A 37 2.89 5.80 0.83
CA LEU A 37 2.47 7.06 0.20
C LEU A 37 0.96 7.28 0.39
N MET A 38 0.60 8.11 1.37
CA MET A 38 -0.78 8.51 1.64
C MET A 38 -1.08 9.91 1.12
N SER A 39 -2.31 10.12 0.62
CA SER A 39 -2.79 11.44 0.20
C SER A 39 -4.31 11.49 0.09
N ALA A 40 -4.86 12.70 -0.06
CA ALA A 40 -6.22 12.87 -0.55
C ALA A 40 -6.36 12.36 -2.01
N PRO A 41 -7.57 11.98 -2.46
CA PRO A 41 -7.84 11.67 -3.86
C PRO A 41 -7.43 12.83 -4.78
N GLY A 42 -6.83 12.52 -5.93
CA GLY A 42 -6.41 13.54 -6.92
C GLY A 42 -5.18 14.38 -6.55
N ALA A 43 -4.53 14.14 -5.39
CA ALA A 43 -3.34 14.90 -4.97
C ALA A 43 -2.05 14.58 -5.75
N GLY A 44 -2.11 13.65 -6.72
CA GLY A 44 -1.02 13.39 -7.66
C GLY A 44 -0.04 12.27 -7.25
N LYS A 45 -0.43 11.32 -6.39
CA LYS A 45 0.43 10.16 -6.02
C LYS A 45 0.94 9.40 -7.24
N THR A 46 0.05 9.02 -8.14
CA THR A 46 0.39 8.28 -9.35
C THR A 46 1.36 9.08 -10.21
N THR A 47 1.10 10.37 -10.42
CA THR A 47 1.98 11.24 -11.20
C THR A 47 3.35 11.43 -10.54
N LEU A 48 3.42 11.48 -9.21
CA LEU A 48 4.70 11.51 -8.50
C LEU A 48 5.52 10.23 -8.78
N LEU A 49 4.87 9.06 -8.73
CA LEU A 49 5.52 7.78 -9.03
C LEU A 49 5.96 7.69 -10.50
N GLU A 50 5.09 8.06 -11.44
CA GLU A 50 5.40 8.14 -12.88
C GLU A 50 6.67 8.97 -13.11
N ARG A 51 6.72 10.20 -12.57
CA ARG A 51 7.90 11.09 -12.69
C ARG A 51 9.15 10.52 -12.03
N THR A 52 8.98 9.80 -10.92
CA THR A 52 10.09 9.14 -10.23
C THR A 52 10.68 8.03 -11.09
N PHE A 53 9.84 7.23 -11.76
CA PHE A 53 10.29 6.18 -12.66
C PHE A 53 10.90 6.74 -13.96
N GLU A 54 10.33 7.81 -14.52
CA GLU A 54 10.91 8.55 -15.66
C GLU A 54 12.30 9.10 -15.35
N GLY A 55 12.50 9.61 -14.12
CA GLY A 55 13.78 10.15 -13.66
C GLY A 55 14.87 9.10 -13.46
N GLY A 56 14.51 7.81 -13.44
CA GLY A 56 15.43 6.71 -13.19
C GLY A 56 15.68 6.47 -11.70
N LEU A 57 15.81 5.19 -11.34
CA LEU A 57 16.09 4.73 -9.98
C LEU A 57 17.36 3.86 -9.99
N GLU A 58 18.46 4.41 -10.51
CA GLU A 58 19.71 3.67 -10.77
C GLU A 58 20.12 2.74 -9.62
N GLY A 59 20.31 1.46 -9.93
CA GLY A 59 20.71 0.44 -8.96
C GLY A 59 19.59 -0.07 -8.04
N LEU A 60 18.38 0.48 -8.12
CA LEU A 60 17.23 0.04 -7.35
C LEU A 60 16.31 -0.87 -8.17
N ARG A 61 15.60 -1.76 -7.47
CA ARG A 61 14.55 -2.61 -8.02
C ARG A 61 13.22 -2.19 -7.38
N PRO A 62 12.52 -1.19 -7.92
CA PRO A 62 11.26 -0.74 -7.35
C PRO A 62 10.17 -1.80 -7.56
N GLY A 63 9.16 -1.75 -6.68
CA GLY A 63 7.89 -2.44 -6.83
C GLY A 63 6.80 -1.58 -6.20
N VAL A 64 5.57 -1.72 -6.68
CA VAL A 64 4.44 -0.94 -6.17
C VAL A 64 3.34 -1.88 -5.68
N LEU A 65 2.88 -1.65 -4.45
CA LEU A 65 1.59 -2.12 -3.96
C LEU A 65 0.60 -0.97 -4.14
N GLU A 66 -0.35 -1.16 -5.06
CA GLU A 66 -1.37 -0.17 -5.39
C GLU A 66 -2.64 -0.52 -4.62
N GLY A 67 -3.24 0.45 -3.92
CA GLY A 67 -4.49 0.25 -3.20
C GLY A 67 -5.56 1.19 -3.72
N ASP A 68 -6.50 0.65 -4.49
CA ASP A 68 -7.66 1.38 -4.99
C ASP A 68 -8.96 0.65 -4.60
N VAL A 69 -10.01 1.44 -4.40
CA VAL A 69 -11.34 0.93 -4.03
C VAL A 69 -11.96 0.17 -5.20
N GLN A 70 -11.76 0.66 -6.44
CA GLN A 70 -12.29 0.01 -7.61
C GLN A 70 -11.54 0.41 -8.89
N GLY A 71 -11.04 -0.60 -9.62
CA GLY A 71 -10.39 -0.44 -10.92
C GLY A 71 -8.90 -0.77 -10.88
N SER A 72 -8.25 -0.63 -12.03
CA SER A 72 -6.81 -0.89 -12.22
C SER A 72 -6.08 0.32 -12.81
N MET A 73 -6.73 1.49 -12.89
CA MET A 73 -6.23 2.62 -13.69
C MET A 73 -4.84 3.08 -13.25
N ASP A 74 -4.60 3.21 -11.95
CA ASP A 74 -3.30 3.63 -11.43
C ASP A 74 -2.26 2.51 -11.60
N ALA A 75 -2.62 1.24 -11.41
CA ALA A 75 -1.73 0.12 -11.67
C ALA A 75 -1.33 -0.01 -13.14
N ASP A 76 -2.28 0.14 -14.07
CA ASP A 76 -2.04 0.07 -15.52
C ASP A 76 -1.10 1.19 -15.98
N ARG A 77 -1.27 2.40 -15.43
CA ARG A 77 -0.36 3.53 -15.68
C ARG A 77 1.06 3.25 -15.20
N LEU A 78 1.21 2.69 -14.01
CA LEU A 78 2.51 2.40 -13.43
C LEU A 78 3.19 1.19 -14.10
N ALA A 79 2.43 0.19 -14.56
CA ALA A 79 2.94 -0.98 -15.26
C ALA A 79 3.64 -0.62 -16.59
N ALA A 80 3.26 0.49 -17.23
CA ALA A 80 3.92 1.01 -18.43
C ALA A 80 5.40 1.36 -18.22
N TYR A 81 5.83 1.53 -16.97
CA TYR A 81 7.22 1.81 -16.59
C TYR A 81 8.05 0.54 -16.32
N HIS A 82 7.50 -0.64 -16.62
CA HIS A 82 8.14 -1.94 -16.40
C HIS A 82 8.54 -2.21 -14.94
N VAL A 83 7.86 -1.57 -14.00
CA VAL A 83 7.96 -1.82 -12.57
C VAL A 83 6.91 -2.87 -12.19
N PRO A 84 7.23 -3.89 -11.36
CA PRO A 84 6.23 -4.80 -10.82
C PRO A 84 5.17 -4.05 -10.01
N VAL A 85 3.90 -4.19 -10.39
CA VAL A 85 2.76 -3.60 -9.68
C VAL A 85 1.82 -4.71 -9.23
N THR A 86 1.48 -4.72 -7.94
CA THR A 86 0.46 -5.60 -7.37
C THR A 86 -0.72 -4.75 -6.91
N GLN A 87 -1.89 -5.01 -7.51
CA GLN A 87 -3.15 -4.39 -7.12
C GLN A 87 -3.71 -5.01 -5.84
N LEU A 88 -4.08 -4.18 -4.89
CA LEU A 88 -4.79 -4.52 -3.66
C LEU A 88 -6.17 -3.87 -3.70
N ASN A 89 -7.16 -4.65 -4.13
CA ASN A 89 -8.55 -4.18 -4.16
C ASN A 89 -9.13 -4.16 -2.75
N THR A 90 -9.65 -3.02 -2.31
CA THR A 90 -10.33 -2.89 -1.00
C THR A 90 -11.83 -3.23 -1.04
N ASP A 91 -12.29 -3.86 -2.13
CA ASP A 91 -13.68 -4.29 -2.38
C ASP A 91 -14.26 -5.16 -1.21
N PRO A 92 -15.59 -5.33 -1.05
CA PRO A 92 -16.27 -5.80 0.17
C PRO A 92 -15.79 -7.10 0.82
N GLY A 93 -14.97 -7.92 0.16
CA GLY A 93 -14.26 -9.05 0.78
C GLY A 93 -13.22 -8.63 1.82
N PHE A 94 -12.76 -7.37 1.77
CA PHE A 94 -11.83 -6.73 2.72
C PHE A 94 -12.46 -5.55 3.48
N GLY A 95 -13.80 -5.43 3.47
CA GLY A 95 -14.52 -4.46 4.30
C GLY A 95 -14.92 -3.15 3.64
N GLY A 96 -14.70 -2.97 2.33
CA GLY A 96 -15.04 -1.69 1.66
C GLY A 96 -14.22 -0.52 2.21
N GLU A 97 -13.02 -0.82 2.71
CA GLU A 97 -12.23 0.13 3.47
C GLU A 97 -11.56 1.15 2.54
N CYS A 98 -11.55 2.41 2.98
CA CYS A 98 -10.90 3.51 2.27
C CYS A 98 -9.39 3.60 2.54
N HIS A 99 -8.79 2.55 3.11
CA HIS A 99 -7.39 2.50 3.48
C HIS A 99 -6.82 1.07 3.34
N LEU A 100 -5.49 0.97 3.30
CA LEU A 100 -4.77 -0.29 3.35
C LEU A 100 -4.38 -0.62 4.79
N ASP A 101 -4.64 -1.86 5.21
CA ASP A 101 -4.19 -2.39 6.49
C ASP A 101 -2.97 -3.30 6.36
N ALA A 102 -2.39 -3.72 7.49
CA ALA A 102 -1.21 -4.57 7.50
C ALA A 102 -1.47 -5.99 6.97
N ASN A 103 -2.70 -6.50 7.07
CA ASN A 103 -3.07 -7.81 6.56
C ASN A 103 -3.16 -7.81 5.03
N MET A 104 -3.69 -6.75 4.43
CA MET A 104 -3.70 -6.54 2.98
C MET A 104 -2.27 -6.54 2.43
N VAL A 105 -1.36 -5.77 3.05
CA VAL A 105 0.07 -5.77 2.67
C VAL A 105 0.70 -7.14 2.86
N ARG A 106 0.42 -7.83 3.98
CA ARG A 106 0.92 -9.19 4.25
C ARG A 106 0.51 -10.16 3.13
N SER A 107 -0.75 -10.08 2.68
CA SER A 107 -1.29 -10.97 1.65
C SER A 107 -0.63 -10.77 0.28
N ALA A 108 -0.05 -9.58 0.05
CA ALA A 108 0.67 -9.22 -1.17
C ALA A 108 2.15 -9.62 -1.15
N LEU A 109 2.72 -9.95 0.02
CA LEU A 109 4.14 -10.30 0.12
C LEU A 109 4.57 -11.45 -0.80
N PRO A 110 3.78 -12.52 -0.98
CA PRO A 110 4.14 -13.62 -1.89
C PRO A 110 4.17 -13.20 -3.37
N SER A 111 3.46 -12.13 -3.75
CA SER A 111 3.43 -11.62 -5.13
C SER A 111 4.50 -10.57 -5.44
N ILE A 112 5.22 -10.10 -4.42
CA ILE A 112 6.38 -9.22 -4.60
C ILE A 112 7.67 -10.00 -4.38
N ALA A 113 8.67 -9.77 -5.22
CA ALA A 113 10.00 -10.33 -5.01
C ALA A 113 10.69 -9.52 -3.90
N LEU A 114 10.66 -10.06 -2.67
CA LEU A 114 11.45 -9.58 -1.54
C LEU A 114 12.94 -9.91 -1.73
#